data_AF-A0A8J1TV13-F1
#
_entry.id   AF-A0A8J1TV13-F1
#
_cell.length_a   1.000
_cell.length_b   1.000
_cell.length_c   1.000
_cell.angle_alpha   90.00
_cell.angle_beta   90.00
_cell.angle_gamma   90.00
#
_symmetry.space_group_name_H-M   'P 1'
#
loop_
_entity.id
_entity.type
_entity.pdbx_description
1 polymer ?
#
loop_
_entity_poly.entity_id
_entity_poly.type
_entity_poly.pdbx_seq_one_letter_code
_entity_poly.pdbx_strand_id
1 'polypeptide(L)'
;MRVYFALLSLVLYIFTKCSVDLYTGALFIQQSLGWDLYLSIFILIAITAVLTITGGLTAVIYTDTLQAFLMVGGAIVLMIMGFIDIGGYDGLVRKYPLAMTNVTVPGQDCHKPSENAFKMLRGP
;
A
#
# COMPACT_ATOMS: atom_id res chain seq x y z
N MET A 1 -10.54 24.66 23.59
CA MET A 1 -11.11 23.32 23.32
C MET A 1 -10.86 22.82 21.89
N ARG A 2 -11.07 23.61 20.82
CA ARG A 2 -10.85 23.15 19.43
C ARG A 2 -9.42 22.72 19.13
N VAL A 3 -8.43 23.47 19.62
CA VAL A 3 -7.00 23.14 19.47
C VAL A 3 -6.63 21.84 20.20
N TYR A 4 -7.20 21.58 21.38
CA TYR A 4 -6.96 20.33 22.12
C TYR A 4 -7.43 19.11 21.34
N PHE A 5 -8.67 19.13 20.84
CA PHE A 5 -9.19 18.04 20.01
C PHE A 5 -8.42 17.89 18.69
N ALA A 6 -7.99 19.00 18.07
CA ALA A 6 -7.22 18.98 16.83
C ALA A 6 -5.79 18.42 17.02
N LEU A 7 -5.14 18.75 18.14
CA LEU A 7 -3.81 18.26 18.46
C LEU A 7 -3.85 16.77 18.79
N LEU A 8 -4.86 16.33 19.55
CA LEU A 8 -5.10 14.92 19.85
C LEU A 8 -5.39 14.10 18.58
N SER A 9 -6.24 14.59 17.68
CA SER A 9 -6.53 13.88 16.42
C SER A 9 -5.31 13.82 15.50
N LEU A 10 -4.48 14.87 15.46
CA LEU A 10 -3.25 14.89 14.66
C LEU A 10 -2.23 13.86 15.17
N VAL A 11 -2.03 13.77 16.48
CA VAL A 11 -1.14 12.76 17.09
C VAL A 11 -1.65 11.35 16.80
N LEU A 12 -2.94 11.09 17.03
CA LEU A 12 -3.53 9.78 16.76
C LEU A 12 -3.43 9.39 15.27
N TYR A 13 -3.58 10.34 14.36
CA TYR A 13 -3.45 10.10 12.92
C TYR A 13 -2.02 9.66 12.55
N ILE A 14 -1.00 10.39 13.02
CA ILE A 14 0.40 10.06 12.77
C ILE A 14 0.73 8.68 13.33
N PHE A 15 0.29 8.40 14.57
CA PHE A 15 0.55 7.12 15.24
C PHE A 15 -0.09 5.95 14.51
N THR A 16 -1.34 6.11 14.07
CA THR A 16 -2.06 5.08 13.30
C THR A 16 -1.35 4.82 11.97
N LYS A 17 -0.91 5.86 11.26
CA LYS A 17 -0.16 5.70 10.00
C LYS A 17 1.16 4.95 10.21
N CYS A 18 1.99 5.38 11.15
CA CYS A 18 3.23 4.69 11.50
C CYS A 18 3.00 3.23 11.90
N SER A 19 1.92 2.93 12.63
CA SER A 19 1.60 1.57 13.07
C SER A 19 1.27 0.64 11.90
N VAL A 20 0.53 1.13 10.90
CA VAL A 20 0.19 0.37 9.69
C VAL A 20 1.44 0.07 8.85
N ASP A 21 2.35 1.04 8.74
CA ASP A 21 3.58 0.89 7.98
C ASP A 21 4.51 -0.15 8.64
N LEU A 22 4.71 -0.08 9.96
CA LEU A 22 5.51 -1.05 10.71
C LEU A 22 4.91 -2.47 10.65
N TYR A 23 3.58 -2.59 10.77
CA TYR A 23 2.89 -3.88 10.67
C TYR A 23 3.09 -4.52 9.28
N THR A 24 2.93 -3.73 8.21
CA THR A 24 3.15 -4.20 6.84
C THR A 24 4.61 -4.59 6.61
N GLY A 25 5.56 -3.83 7.15
CA GLY A 25 6.99 -4.15 7.12
C GLY A 25 7.33 -5.47 7.82
N ALA A 26 6.74 -5.73 8.99
CA ALA A 26 6.93 -6.99 9.71
C ALA A 26 6.36 -8.19 8.93
N LEU A 27 5.19 -8.03 8.31
CA LEU A 27 4.57 -9.04 7.45
C LEU A 27 5.45 -9.36 6.23
N PHE A 28 6.05 -8.34 5.62
CA PHE A 28 6.97 -8.49 4.49
C PHE A 28 8.23 -9.29 4.88
N ILE A 29 8.83 -8.99 6.03
CA ILE A 29 10.00 -9.72 6.53
C ILE A 29 9.65 -11.20 6.83
N GLN A 30 8.46 -11.46 7.39
CA GLN A 30 7.97 -12.81 7.63
C GLN A 30 7.84 -13.62 6.33
N GLN A 31 7.29 -13.01 5.28
CA GLN A 31 7.14 -13.65 3.96
C GLN A 31 8.48 -13.84 3.24
N SER A 32 9.41 -12.89 3.38
CA SER A 32 10.66 -12.89 2.60
C SER A 32 11.75 -13.81 3.15
N LEU A 33 11.83 -14.07 4.46
CA LEU A 33 13.03 -14.73 5.02
C LEU A 33 12.88 -16.22 5.35
N GLY A 34 11.69 -16.74 5.61
CA GLY A 34 11.42 -18.20 5.73
C GLY A 34 12.21 -18.99 6.80
N TRP A 35 13.19 -18.40 7.49
CA TRP A 35 14.06 -18.95 8.54
C TRP A 35 14.10 -17.99 9.75
N ASP A 36 14.31 -18.55 10.95
CA ASP A 36 14.24 -17.93 12.30
C ASP A 36 13.93 -16.41 12.35
N LEU A 37 12.63 -16.11 12.26
CA LEU A 37 11.99 -14.78 12.41
C LEU A 37 12.62 -13.92 13.51
N TYR A 38 13.06 -14.57 14.59
CA TYR A 38 13.60 -13.92 15.78
C TYR A 38 14.89 -13.14 15.51
N LEU A 39 15.80 -13.66 14.65
CA LEU A 39 17.07 -12.99 14.35
C LEU A 39 16.87 -11.73 13.50
N SER A 40 15.96 -11.80 12.53
CA SER A 40 15.68 -10.68 11.62
C SER A 40 14.91 -9.55 12.30
N ILE A 41 13.97 -9.89 13.18
CA ILE A 41 13.29 -8.91 14.03
C ILE A 41 14.31 -8.19 14.94
N PHE A 42 15.27 -8.93 15.51
CA PHE A 42 16.31 -8.36 16.34
C PHE A 42 17.22 -7.38 15.57
N ILE A 43 17.64 -7.75 14.36
CA ILE A 43 18.46 -6.88 13.49
C ILE A 43 17.67 -5.64 13.05
N LEU A 44 16.40 -5.79 12.67
CA LEU A 44 15.55 -4.67 12.28
C LEU A 44 15.39 -3.68 13.43
N ILE A 45 15.02 -4.17 14.62
CA ILE A 45 14.85 -3.34 15.81
C ILE A 45 16.16 -2.66 16.20
N ALA A 46 17.30 -3.36 16.12
CA ALA A 46 18.61 -2.78 16.41
C ALA A 46 18.96 -1.64 15.45
N ILE A 47 18.74 -1.83 14.15
CA ILE A 47 18.95 -0.80 13.13
C ILE A 47 18.03 0.39 13.43
N THR A 48 16.73 0.16 13.59
CA THR A 48 15.73 1.19 13.91
C THR A 48 16.04 1.96 15.21
N ALA A 49 16.54 1.29 16.24
CA ALA A 49 16.94 1.94 17.49
C ALA A 49 18.17 2.83 17.29
N VAL A 50 19.19 2.36 16.55
CA VAL A 50 20.41 3.12 16.29
C VAL A 50 20.12 4.38 15.46
N LEU A 51 19.33 4.27 14.40
CA LEU A 51 18.96 5.42 13.57
C LEU A 51 18.05 6.43 14.30
N THR A 52 17.26 5.97 15.27
CA THR A 52 16.47 6.85 16.14
C THR A 52 17.34 7.62 17.14
N ILE A 53 18.28 6.93 17.82
CA ILE A 53 19.11 7.55 18.88
C ILE A 53 20.14 8.52 18.28
N THR A 54 20.69 8.20 17.11
CA THR A 54 21.83 8.95 16.55
C THR A 54 21.41 10.24 15.84
N GLY A 55 20.17 10.35 15.36
CA GLY A 55 19.84 11.33 14.33
C GLY A 55 18.78 12.40 14.65
N GLY A 56 18.11 12.32 15.80
CA GLY A 56 17.12 13.32 16.22
C GLY A 56 15.96 13.52 15.22
N LEU A 57 15.33 14.72 15.23
CA LEU A 57 14.17 15.03 14.37
C LEU A 57 14.50 14.97 12.87
N THR A 58 15.76 15.19 12.49
CA THR A 58 16.22 15.18 11.10
C THR A 58 16.33 13.77 10.54
N ALA A 59 16.82 12.79 11.31
CA ALA A 59 16.86 11.41 10.83
C ALA A 59 15.48 10.83 10.55
N VAL A 60 14.49 11.20 11.36
CA VAL A 60 13.09 10.80 11.13
C VAL A 60 12.59 11.27 9.76
N ILE A 61 12.92 12.50 9.36
CA ILE A 61 12.54 13.04 8.04
C ILE A 61 13.28 12.33 6.91
N TYR A 62 14.57 12.02 7.09
CA TYR A 62 15.32 11.23 6.11
C TYR A 62 14.73 9.83 5.94
N THR A 63 14.32 9.18 7.01
CA THR A 63 13.69 7.84 6.92
C THR A 63 12.30 7.89 6.30
N ASP A 64 11.51 8.93 6.57
CA ASP A 64 10.18 9.13 5.96
C ASP A 64 10.28 9.32 4.44
N THR A 65 11.23 10.13 3.98
CA THR A 65 11.47 10.33 2.53
C THR A 65 11.95 9.05 1.84
N LEU A 66 12.80 8.25 2.49
CA LEU A 66 13.24 6.96 1.97
C LEU A 66 12.08 5.96 1.88
N GLN A 67 11.20 5.91 2.89
CA GLN A 67 10.00 5.07 2.86
C GLN A 67 9.06 5.46 1.71
N ALA A 68 8.85 6.76 1.47
CA ALA A 68 8.04 7.22 0.35
C ALA A 68 8.62 6.77 -1.00
N PHE A 69 9.95 6.85 -1.16
CA PHE A 69 10.61 6.43 -2.39
C PHE A 69 10.51 4.91 -2.61
N LEU A 70 10.69 4.11 -1.56
CA LEU A 70 10.53 2.66 -1.59
C LEU A 70 9.09 2.25 -1.91
N MET A 71 8.08 2.90 -1.33
CA MET A 71 6.66 2.66 -1.61
C MET A 71 6.34 2.91 -3.09
N VAL A 72 6.81 4.03 -3.65
CA VAL A 72 6.59 4.36 -5.07
C VAL A 72 7.29 3.35 -5.97
N GLY A 73 8.56 3.02 -5.69
CA GLY A 73 9.31 2.03 -6.45
C GLY A 73 8.64 0.64 -6.42
N GLY A 74 8.25 0.17 -5.23
CA GLY A 74 7.54 -1.09 -5.05
C GLY A 74 6.20 -1.14 -5.78
N ALA A 75 5.43 -0.05 -5.74
CA ALA A 75 4.18 0.06 -6.47
C ALA A 75 4.38 -0.03 -7.99
N ILE A 76 5.42 0.61 -8.54
CA ILE A 76 5.75 0.53 -9.97
C ILE A 76 6.16 -0.90 -10.36
N VAL A 77 7.01 -1.56 -9.56
CA VAL A 77 7.42 -2.94 -9.83
C VAL A 77 6.22 -3.90 -9.78
N LEU A 78 5.38 -3.78 -8.74
CA LEU A 78 4.16 -4.57 -8.61
C LEU A 78 3.19 -4.31 -9.77
N MET A 79 3.05 -3.06 -10.20
CA MET A 79 2.25 -2.71 -11.37
C MET A 79 2.80 -3.43 -12.61
N ILE A 80 4.11 -3.35 -12.88
CA ILE A 80 4.70 -4.01 -14.06
C ILE A 80 4.52 -5.52 -14.01
N MET A 81 4.79 -6.17 -12.87
CA MET A 81 4.59 -7.62 -12.71
C MET A 81 3.12 -8.00 -12.93
N GLY A 82 2.18 -7.26 -12.33
CA GLY A 82 0.76 -7.47 -12.54
C GLY A 82 0.34 -7.31 -13.99
N PHE A 83 0.90 -6.32 -14.71
CA PHE A 83 0.67 -6.12 -16.14
C PHE A 83 1.24 -7.27 -16.99
N ILE A 84 2.36 -7.87 -16.62
CA ILE A 84 2.91 -9.04 -17.32
C ILE A 84 2.00 -10.26 -17.11
N ASP A 85 1.56 -10.53 -15.89
CA ASP A 85 0.72 -11.70 -15.54
C ASP A 85 -0.67 -11.67 -16.19
N ILE A 86 -1.24 -10.48 -16.36
CA ILE A 86 -2.52 -10.33 -17.05
C ILE A 86 -2.38 -10.44 -18.58
N GLY A 87 -1.17 -10.29 -19.15
CA GLY A 87 -0.90 -10.29 -20.58
C GLY A 87 -0.93 -8.89 -21.22
N GLY A 88 -0.57 -7.85 -20.46
CA GLY A 88 -0.57 -6.46 -20.88
C GLY A 88 -1.95 -5.80 -20.87
N TYR A 89 -2.06 -4.67 -21.56
CA TYR A 89 -3.31 -3.91 -21.67
C TYR A 89 -4.44 -4.72 -22.32
N ASP A 90 -4.12 -5.52 -23.35
CA ASP A 90 -5.11 -6.37 -24.02
C ASP A 90 -5.65 -7.47 -23.09
N GLY A 91 -4.76 -8.06 -22.28
CA GLY A 91 -5.10 -9.00 -21.23
C GLY A 91 -6.01 -8.39 -20.15
N LEU A 92 -5.78 -7.13 -19.78
CA LEU A 92 -6.64 -6.39 -18.86
C LEU A 92 -8.04 -6.20 -19.46
N VAL A 93 -8.14 -5.73 -20.70
CA VAL A 93 -9.43 -5.49 -21.39
C VAL A 93 -10.23 -6.79 -21.52
N ARG A 94 -9.56 -7.91 -21.81
CA ARG A 94 -10.20 -9.21 -21.97
C ARG A 94 -10.65 -9.83 -20.64
N LYS A 95 -9.88 -9.67 -19.56
CA LYS A 95 -10.20 -10.24 -18.24
C LYS A 95 -11.13 -9.36 -17.40
N TYR A 96 -11.18 -8.06 -17.66
CA TYR A 96 -12.06 -7.11 -16.98
C TYR A 96 -13.55 -7.51 -16.99
N PRO A 97 -14.16 -7.91 -18.12
CA PRO A 97 -15.56 -8.33 -18.13
C PRO A 97 -15.81 -9.65 -17.40
N LEU A 98 -14.78 -10.46 -17.19
CA LEU A 98 -14.88 -11.74 -16.49
C LEU A 98 -14.72 -11.60 -14.97
N ALA A 99 -14.27 -10.44 -14.48
CA ALA A 99 -14.12 -10.13 -13.06
C ALA A 99 -15.44 -9.65 -12.41
N MET A 100 -16.56 -10.28 -12.75
CA MET A 100 -17.84 -10.00 -12.12
C MET A 100 -17.87 -10.62 -10.72
N THR A 101 -18.50 -9.96 -9.74
CA THR A 101 -18.62 -10.54 -8.39
C THR A 101 -19.55 -11.77 -8.42
N ASN A 102 -19.63 -12.59 -7.39
CA ASN A 102 -20.62 -13.70 -7.37
C ASN A 102 -21.92 -13.30 -6.64
N VAL A 103 -22.00 -12.05 -6.17
CA VAL A 103 -23.08 -11.52 -5.34
C VAL A 103 -23.84 -10.48 -6.16
N THR A 104 -24.98 -10.89 -6.71
CA THR A 104 -25.90 -10.03 -7.46
C THR A 104 -27.06 -9.58 -6.59
N VAL A 105 -27.31 -8.27 -6.57
CA VAL A 105 -28.54 -7.71 -5.99
C VAL A 105 -29.64 -7.82 -7.08
N PRO A 106 -30.78 -8.47 -6.81
CA PRO A 106 -31.84 -8.63 -7.80
C PRO A 106 -32.39 -7.26 -8.23
N GLY A 107 -32.45 -7.03 -9.54
CA GLY A 107 -33.04 -5.82 -10.14
C GLY A 107 -32.08 -4.65 -10.39
N GLN A 108 -30.75 -4.86 -10.35
CA GLN A 108 -29.77 -3.82 -10.65
C GLN A 108 -28.70 -4.33 -11.64
N ASP A 109 -28.43 -3.59 -12.72
CA ASP A 109 -27.37 -3.88 -13.70
C ASP A 109 -25.96 -3.46 -13.22
N CYS A 110 -25.81 -3.03 -11.96
CA CYS A 110 -24.55 -2.60 -11.34
C CYS A 110 -23.43 -3.66 -11.38
N HIS A 111 -23.80 -4.91 -11.65
CA HIS A 111 -22.88 -6.04 -11.74
C HIS A 111 -22.20 -6.20 -13.09
N LYS A 112 -22.75 -5.62 -14.15
CA LYS A 112 -22.23 -5.77 -15.51
C LYS A 112 -21.25 -4.63 -15.81
N PRO A 113 -20.05 -4.93 -16.30
CA PRO A 113 -19.16 -3.90 -16.81
C PRO A 113 -19.84 -3.19 -17.98
N SER A 114 -19.96 -1.86 -17.91
CA SER A 114 -20.61 -1.08 -18.96
C SER A 114 -19.81 -1.15 -20.25
N GLU A 115 -20.49 -1.14 -21.41
CA GLU A 115 -19.85 -1.19 -22.74
C GLU A 115 -18.87 -0.02 -22.99
N ASN A 116 -18.96 1.06 -22.20
CA ASN A 116 -18.10 2.23 -22.29
C ASN A 116 -17.00 2.29 -21.22
N ALA A 117 -16.76 1.23 -20.45
CA ALA A 117 -15.81 1.24 -19.32
C ALA A 117 -14.37 1.65 -19.70
N PHE A 118 -13.97 1.40 -20.95
CA PHE A 118 -12.63 1.74 -21.47
C PHE A 118 -12.58 3.04 -22.28
N LYS A 119 -13.71 3.75 -22.44
CA LYS A 119 -13.77 5.01 -23.18
C LYS A 119 -13.56 6.17 -22.19
N MET A 120 -12.31 6.62 -22.04
CA MET A 120 -11.96 7.70 -21.09
C MET A 120 -12.60 9.05 -21.47
N LEU A 121 -12.81 9.29 -22.77
CA LEU A 121 -13.56 10.44 -23.25
C LEU A 121 -15.00 10.00 -23.57
N ARG A 122 -15.97 10.53 -22.82
CA ARG A 122 -17.36 10.49 -23.26
C ARG A 122 -17.45 11.30 -24.56
N GLY A 123 -17.94 10.67 -25.63
CA GLY A 123 -18.29 11.40 -26.85
C GLY A 123 -19.38 12.45 -26.56
N PRO A 124 -19.58 13.42 -27.47
CA PRO A 124 -20.69 14.36 -27.36
C PRO A 124 -22.05 13.63 -27.33
#